data_AF-Q7YEU8-F1
#
_entry.id   AF-Q7YEU8-F1
#
_cell.length_a   1.000
_cell.length_b   1.000
_cell.length_c   1.000
_cell.angle_alpha   90.00
_cell.angle_beta   90.00
_cell.angle_gamma   90.00
#
_symmetry.space_group_name_H-M   'P 1'
#
loop_
_entity.id
_entity.type
_entity.pdbx_description
1 polymer ?
#
loop_
_entity_poly.entity_id
_entity_poly.type
_entity_poly.pdbx_seq_one_letter_code
_entity_poly.pdbx_strand_id
1 'polypeptide(L)'
;MNISKKGGRVKNENNNMTMMEEDKFNWWVVGFTDGDGWLYISPNKTNRNVAFKMGWTIHREDKVCLENINKVLGTNISINNHSSQPTISMAIMKHQIIDSVVIPLLDKYPLMTTKYYSYIKWKEQYLLYRNNNRDFKLYMKSKDTINNYESVPGYVIPYENMNTSWLIGFIEAEGSLNFYMKPNKTNSTIMMRATLSITQDKRSYKTLETIMKLMNSWAYQENTPKPIKLFLDMIKMNIEDSLGGIYVKTKTTVYDIHITSTDILYHIVLPQLKSQPWLTRKMLAFQIWEIVLTIMIRGLHHTPEGVKLLVLLKKNINKYNNTHFIMPMDMISSVMDMKPIYNQNVPYIINAMAYKYKRAGVFVFDKDMNLVMVFSGITIASRYFKLDKYHICKALKDPSHMINKMYYLRDSSNFSNNNK
;
A
#
# COMPACT_ATOMS: atom_id res chain seq x y z
N MET A 1 8.47 -38.76 56.75
CA MET A 1 9.08 -39.50 55.61
C MET A 1 8.89 -38.68 54.36
N ASN A 2 9.98 -38.38 53.65
CA ASN A 2 10.10 -37.49 52.50
C ASN A 2 9.08 -37.76 51.38
N ILE A 3 8.47 -36.70 50.83
CA ILE A 3 8.17 -36.65 49.39
C ILE A 3 8.44 -35.23 48.85
N SER A 4 9.42 -35.18 47.95
CA SER A 4 9.86 -34.03 47.16
C SER A 4 8.77 -33.50 46.21
N LYS A 5 8.58 -32.17 46.17
CA LYS A 5 7.92 -31.49 45.03
C LYS A 5 8.98 -31.05 44.02
N LYS A 6 9.14 -31.80 42.92
CA LYS A 6 9.77 -31.29 41.70
C LYS A 6 8.72 -30.52 40.91
N GLY A 7 8.95 -29.21 40.77
CA GLY A 7 8.17 -28.35 39.87
C GLY A 7 8.46 -28.71 38.42
N GLY A 8 7.43 -29.18 37.72
CA GLY A 8 7.43 -29.25 36.26
C GLY A 8 7.31 -27.85 35.67
N ARG A 9 8.32 -27.42 34.91
CA ARG A 9 8.21 -26.28 33.99
C ARG A 9 7.14 -26.61 32.95
N VAL A 10 6.03 -25.88 32.98
CA VAL A 10 5.11 -25.77 31.84
C VAL A 10 5.92 -25.18 30.69
N LYS A 11 6.14 -25.96 29.64
CA LYS A 11 6.68 -25.46 28.37
C LYS A 11 5.61 -24.57 27.75
N ASN A 12 5.92 -23.29 27.56
CA ASN A 12 5.09 -22.36 26.79
C ASN A 12 5.00 -22.86 25.33
N GLU A 13 3.79 -23.22 24.90
CA GLU A 13 3.42 -23.61 23.54
C GLU A 13 3.18 -22.38 22.65
N ASN A 14 4.20 -21.56 22.39
CA ASN A 14 4.07 -20.40 21.48
C ASN A 14 5.30 -20.22 20.57
N ASN A 15 5.78 -21.31 19.95
CA ASN A 15 7.00 -21.26 19.11
C ASN A 15 6.82 -21.74 17.66
N ASN A 16 5.60 -21.68 17.12
CA ASN A 16 5.32 -21.98 15.71
C ASN A 16 4.73 -20.74 15.02
N MET A 17 5.52 -19.67 14.91
CA MET A 17 5.35 -18.81 13.74
C MET A 17 5.76 -19.68 12.55
N THR A 18 4.86 -19.97 11.62
CA THR A 18 5.18 -20.86 10.49
C THR A 18 6.33 -20.27 9.68
N MET A 19 7.19 -21.08 9.05
CA MET A 19 8.30 -20.56 8.21
C MET A 19 7.81 -19.59 7.12
N MET A 20 6.57 -19.79 6.63
CA MET A 20 5.92 -18.91 5.66
C MET A 20 5.53 -17.55 6.27
N GLU A 21 5.16 -17.51 7.55
CA GLU A 21 4.94 -16.27 8.28
C GLU A 21 6.27 -15.54 8.48
N GLU A 22 7.32 -16.24 8.91
CA GLU A 22 8.65 -15.65 9.11
C GLU A 22 9.22 -14.99 7.84
N ASP A 23 9.07 -15.64 6.68
CA ASP A 23 9.52 -15.08 5.38
C ASP A 23 8.79 -13.78 5.03
N LYS A 24 7.45 -13.74 5.20
CA LYS A 24 6.64 -12.52 4.99
C LYS A 24 7.08 -11.39 5.93
N PHE A 25 7.34 -11.70 7.19
CA PHE A 25 7.79 -10.69 8.17
C PHE A 25 9.19 -10.17 7.85
N ASN A 26 10.11 -11.01 7.41
CA ASN A 26 11.43 -10.57 6.97
C ASN A 26 11.36 -9.63 5.77
N TRP A 27 10.56 -9.97 4.75
CA TRP A 27 10.31 -9.07 3.63
C TRP A 27 9.67 -7.75 4.06
N TRP A 28 8.71 -7.81 4.99
CA TRP A 28 8.10 -6.61 5.57
C TRP A 28 9.15 -5.73 6.27
N VAL A 29 10.03 -6.30 7.11
CA VAL A 29 11.09 -5.55 7.81
C VAL A 29 11.98 -4.85 6.79
N VAL A 30 12.39 -5.54 5.73
CA VAL A 30 13.23 -4.97 4.67
C VAL A 30 12.52 -3.84 3.92
N GLY A 31 11.24 -4.02 3.58
CA GLY A 31 10.42 -2.98 2.96
C GLY A 31 10.28 -1.75 3.86
N PHE A 32 10.06 -1.96 5.17
CA PHE A 32 10.01 -0.88 6.14
C PHE A 32 11.39 -0.19 6.31
N THR A 33 12.48 -0.96 6.30
CA THR A 33 13.86 -0.44 6.29
C THR A 33 14.14 0.40 5.05
N ASP A 34 13.64 0.03 3.87
CA ASP A 34 13.80 0.81 2.64
C ASP A 34 13.20 2.22 2.77
N GLY A 35 12.09 2.36 3.50
CA GLY A 35 11.49 3.67 3.82
C GLY A 35 12.20 4.37 4.99
N ASP A 36 12.00 3.87 6.21
CA ASP A 36 12.38 4.56 7.47
C ASP A 36 13.70 4.11 8.09
N GLY A 37 14.36 3.10 7.51
CA GLY A 37 15.63 2.57 8.00
C GLY A 37 16.85 3.41 7.64
N TRP A 38 17.90 3.31 8.43
CA TRP A 38 19.18 3.98 8.20
C TRP A 38 20.38 3.08 8.52
N LEU A 39 21.47 3.32 7.80
CA LEU A 39 22.78 2.68 7.98
C LEU A 39 23.82 3.79 8.21
N TYR A 40 24.71 3.58 9.17
CA TYR A 40 25.65 4.62 9.59
C TYR A 40 26.94 4.06 10.19
N ILE A 41 28.05 4.76 9.93
CA ILE A 41 29.31 4.59 10.65
C ILE A 41 29.44 5.77 11.60
N SER A 42 29.44 5.47 12.90
CA SER A 42 29.53 6.45 13.97
C SER A 42 30.97 6.57 14.45
N PRO A 43 31.67 7.67 14.14
CA PRO A 43 33.04 7.86 14.59
C PRO A 43 33.08 8.31 16.04
N ASN A 44 34.03 7.77 16.80
CA ASN A 44 34.49 8.30 18.06
C ASN A 44 35.86 8.93 17.84
N LYS A 45 35.90 10.27 17.79
CA LYS A 45 37.11 11.03 17.48
C LYS A 45 38.14 10.95 18.62
N THR A 46 37.70 10.75 19.86
CA THR A 46 38.56 10.72 21.06
C THR A 46 39.47 9.50 21.05
N ASN A 47 38.89 8.32 20.83
CA ASN A 47 39.67 7.06 20.79
C ASN A 47 40.00 6.60 19.37
N ARG A 48 39.73 7.43 18.36
CA ARG A 48 39.93 7.12 16.92
C ARG A 48 39.35 5.76 16.51
N ASN A 49 38.17 5.42 17.03
CA ASN A 49 37.45 4.19 16.71
C ASN A 49 36.10 4.50 16.04
N VAL A 50 35.47 3.49 15.45
CA VAL A 50 34.15 3.62 14.82
C VAL A 50 33.19 2.54 15.34
N ALA A 51 31.91 2.87 15.35
CA ALA A 51 30.83 1.92 15.60
C ALA A 51 29.92 1.85 14.37
N PHE A 52 29.65 0.64 13.91
CA PHE A 52 28.72 0.38 12.83
C PHE A 52 27.32 0.26 13.38
N LYS A 53 26.36 0.94 12.74
CA LYS A 53 25.00 1.04 13.22
C LYS A 53 24.01 0.87 12.07
N MET A 54 22.97 0.09 12.32
CA MET A 54 21.74 0.08 11.53
C MET A 54 20.58 0.38 12.47
N GLY A 55 19.57 1.09 12.02
CA GLY A 55 18.41 1.34 12.85
C GLY A 55 17.25 2.00 12.15
N TRP A 56 16.29 2.41 12.96
CA TRP A 56 15.11 3.15 12.54
C TRP A 56 14.91 4.30 13.53
N THR A 57 14.45 5.44 13.01
CA THR A 57 14.07 6.61 13.81
C THR A 57 12.69 7.05 13.36
N ILE A 58 11.69 6.80 14.20
CA ILE A 58 10.28 7.02 13.84
C ILE A 58 9.58 7.87 14.93
N HIS A 59 8.35 8.30 14.66
CA HIS A 59 7.57 9.06 15.64
C HIS A 59 7.33 8.24 16.92
N ARG A 60 7.40 8.86 18.09
CA ARG A 60 7.31 8.17 19.41
C ARG A 60 6.03 7.37 19.62
N GLU A 61 4.95 7.78 18.97
CA GLU A 61 3.65 7.11 19.03
C GLU A 61 3.60 5.82 18.22
N ASP A 62 4.61 5.54 17.40
CA ASP A 62 4.75 4.31 16.64
C ASP A 62 5.74 3.33 17.32
N LYS A 63 5.95 3.47 18.64
CA LYS A 63 6.84 2.60 19.43
C LYS A 63 6.57 1.11 19.23
N VAL A 64 5.30 0.76 19.06
CA VAL A 64 4.85 -0.61 18.79
C VAL A 64 5.52 -1.20 17.54
N CYS A 65 5.81 -0.38 16.52
CA CYS A 65 6.53 -0.84 15.32
C CYS A 65 7.94 -1.33 15.67
N LEU A 66 8.72 -0.56 16.46
CA LEU A 66 10.07 -0.97 16.85
C LEU A 66 10.05 -2.19 17.80
N GLU A 67 9.03 -2.31 18.64
CA GLU A 67 8.80 -3.50 19.48
C GLU A 67 8.50 -4.74 18.62
N ASN A 68 7.68 -4.59 17.58
CA ASN A 68 7.40 -5.64 16.60
C ASN A 68 8.66 -6.05 15.83
N ILE A 69 9.49 -5.09 15.39
CA ILE A 69 10.77 -5.40 14.71
C ILE A 69 11.71 -6.17 15.65
N ASN A 70 11.85 -5.77 16.92
CA ASN A 70 12.64 -6.53 17.90
C ASN A 70 12.14 -7.98 18.02
N LYS A 71 10.83 -8.18 18.10
CA LYS A 71 10.22 -9.51 18.19
C LYS A 71 10.49 -10.35 16.94
N VAL A 72 10.30 -9.79 15.75
CA VAL A 72 10.53 -10.48 14.47
C VAL A 72 12.00 -10.86 14.29
N LEU A 73 12.92 -9.95 14.62
CA LEU A 73 14.36 -10.20 14.48
C LEU A 73 14.95 -11.05 15.62
N GLY A 74 14.14 -11.40 16.64
CA GLY A 74 14.64 -12.11 17.82
C GLY A 74 15.66 -11.30 18.63
N THR A 75 15.57 -9.97 18.58
CA THR A 75 16.51 -9.06 19.24
C THR A 75 15.89 -8.35 20.44
N ASN A 76 16.74 -7.93 21.38
CA ASN A 76 16.36 -7.10 22.52
C ASN A 76 17.14 -5.77 22.51
N ILE A 77 16.97 -4.99 21.43
CA ILE A 77 17.62 -3.69 21.28
C ILE A 77 16.80 -2.63 22.02
N SER A 78 17.46 -1.74 22.75
CA SER A 78 16.77 -0.66 23.44
C SER A 78 16.18 0.36 22.45
N ILE A 79 14.97 0.82 22.77
CA ILE A 79 14.29 1.91 22.08
C ILE A 79 14.49 3.17 22.94
N ASN A 80 15.17 4.17 22.39
CA ASN A 80 15.56 5.38 23.11
C ASN A 80 14.78 6.58 22.57
N ASN A 81 14.32 7.45 23.47
CA ASN A 81 13.68 8.72 23.10
C ASN A 81 14.72 9.77 22.71
N HIS A 82 14.39 10.61 21.72
CA HIS A 82 15.11 11.85 21.50
C HIS A 82 14.51 12.96 22.37
N SER A 83 15.35 13.70 23.09
CA SER A 83 14.90 14.76 24.01
C SER A 83 14.31 15.97 23.29
N SER A 84 14.76 16.25 22.07
CA SER A 84 14.42 17.47 21.32
C SER A 84 13.35 17.27 20.24
N GLN A 85 12.97 16.04 19.94
CA GLN A 85 12.06 15.69 18.84
C GLN A 85 11.07 14.63 19.33
N PRO A 86 9.82 14.60 18.82
CA PRO A 86 8.83 13.59 19.19
C PRO A 86 9.12 12.23 18.51
N THR A 87 10.37 11.79 18.56
CA THR A 87 10.89 10.61 17.87
C THR A 87 11.58 9.66 18.83
N ILE A 88 11.59 8.39 18.45
CA ILE A 88 12.28 7.31 19.12
C ILE A 88 13.21 6.62 18.12
N SER A 89 14.32 6.08 18.61
CA SER A 89 15.25 5.31 17.79
C SER A 89 15.57 3.97 18.40
N MET A 90 15.64 2.97 17.52
CA MET A 90 16.23 1.67 17.80
C MET A 90 17.47 1.52 16.92
N ALA A 91 18.63 1.28 17.54
CA ALA A 91 19.91 1.18 16.84
C ALA A 91 20.63 -0.13 17.18
N ILE A 92 20.79 -1.00 16.18
CA ILE A 92 21.60 -2.21 16.26
C ILE A 92 23.07 -1.82 16.10
N MET A 93 23.86 -2.04 17.14
CA MET A 93 25.30 -1.72 17.15
C MET A 93 26.18 -2.89 17.61
N LYS A 94 25.57 -3.92 18.24
CA LYS A 94 26.29 -5.08 18.75
C LYS A 94 26.78 -5.93 17.58
N HIS A 95 28.09 -6.15 17.46
CA HIS A 95 28.67 -6.90 16.36
C HIS A 95 28.07 -8.30 16.21
N GLN A 96 27.83 -9.01 17.32
CA GLN A 96 27.19 -10.32 17.28
C GLN A 96 25.83 -10.30 16.56
N ILE A 97 25.01 -9.27 16.79
CA ILE A 97 23.68 -9.13 16.16
C ILE A 97 23.84 -8.70 14.69
N ILE A 98 24.82 -7.86 14.39
CA ILE A 98 25.09 -7.48 13.00
C ILE A 98 25.51 -8.72 12.19
N ASP A 99 26.44 -9.50 12.73
CA ASP A 99 26.98 -10.73 12.14
C ASP A 99 25.88 -11.80 11.97
N SER A 100 25.05 -12.03 12.99
CA SER A 100 24.09 -13.15 13.00
C SER A 100 22.68 -12.82 12.51
N VAL A 101 22.31 -11.53 12.43
CA VAL A 101 20.95 -11.10 12.07
C VAL A 101 20.96 -10.12 10.90
N VAL A 102 21.64 -8.97 11.04
CA VAL A 102 21.52 -7.87 10.05
C VAL A 102 22.08 -8.26 8.69
N ILE A 103 23.31 -8.81 8.65
CA ILE A 103 23.93 -9.21 7.39
C ILE A 103 23.14 -10.36 6.74
N PRO A 104 22.84 -11.47 7.43
CA PRO A 104 22.04 -12.55 6.87
C PRO A 104 20.66 -12.11 6.37
N LEU A 105 19.98 -11.21 7.08
CA LEU A 105 18.68 -10.66 6.66
C LEU A 105 18.81 -9.89 5.35
N LEU A 106 19.70 -8.90 5.27
CA LEU A 106 19.79 -8.03 4.10
C LEU A 106 20.48 -8.68 2.89
N ASP A 107 21.24 -9.76 3.10
CA ASP A 107 21.76 -10.61 2.03
C ASP A 107 20.68 -11.51 1.43
N LYS A 108 19.83 -12.12 2.27
CA LYS A 108 18.74 -12.99 1.82
C LYS A 108 17.58 -12.19 1.25
N TYR A 109 17.26 -11.05 1.86
CA TYR A 109 16.15 -10.17 1.52
C TYR A 109 16.71 -8.78 1.17
N PRO A 110 17.13 -8.57 -0.08
CA PRO A 110 17.79 -7.33 -0.47
C PRO A 110 16.85 -6.12 -0.43
N LEU A 111 17.42 -4.98 -0.06
CA LEU A 111 16.78 -3.67 -0.20
C LEU A 111 16.55 -3.35 -1.68
N MET A 112 15.46 -2.63 -1.97
CA MET A 112 14.99 -2.34 -3.33
C MET A 112 14.87 -0.84 -3.62
N THR A 113 15.40 0.02 -2.75
CA THR A 113 15.66 1.45 -3.07
C THR A 113 17.16 1.68 -3.28
N THR A 114 17.57 2.94 -3.51
CA THR A 114 18.99 3.33 -3.49
C THR A 114 19.71 2.99 -2.18
N LYS A 115 18.98 2.71 -1.10
CA LYS A 115 19.54 2.24 0.18
C LYS A 115 20.24 0.88 0.07
N TYR A 116 19.94 0.09 -0.96
CA TYR A 116 20.72 -1.09 -1.33
C TYR A 116 22.21 -0.77 -1.50
N TYR A 117 22.55 0.28 -2.25
CA TYR A 117 23.94 0.69 -2.43
C TYR A 117 24.58 1.19 -1.14
N SER A 118 23.79 1.83 -0.27
CA SER A 118 24.24 2.20 1.07
C SER A 118 24.55 0.97 1.92
N TYR A 119 23.74 -0.08 1.84
CA TYR A 119 24.00 -1.36 2.49
C TYR A 119 25.28 -2.02 1.98
N ILE A 120 25.48 -2.12 0.66
CA ILE A 120 26.69 -2.70 0.08
C ILE A 120 27.94 -1.97 0.60
N LYS A 121 27.98 -0.63 0.47
CA LYS A 121 29.09 0.20 0.96
C LYS A 121 29.30 0.01 2.47
N TRP A 122 28.23 -0.01 3.25
CA TRP A 122 28.31 -0.16 4.70
C TRP A 122 28.83 -1.55 5.11
N LYS A 123 28.34 -2.61 4.45
CA LYS A 123 28.75 -4.00 4.68
C LYS A 123 30.22 -4.20 4.36
N GLU A 124 30.71 -3.70 3.23
CA GLU A 124 32.12 -3.79 2.85
C GLU A 124 33.04 -3.19 3.93
N GLN A 125 32.71 -1.98 4.40
CA GLN A 125 33.48 -1.34 5.47
C GLN A 125 33.36 -2.08 6.80
N TYR A 126 32.18 -2.64 7.09
CA TYR A 126 31.98 -3.45 8.29
C TYR A 126 32.86 -4.71 8.27
N LEU A 127 32.94 -5.41 7.13
CA LEU A 127 33.77 -6.61 7.00
C LEU A 127 35.26 -6.30 7.14
N LEU A 128 35.73 -5.18 6.57
CA LEU A 128 37.11 -4.71 6.80
C LEU A 128 37.37 -4.48 8.29
N TYR A 129 36.42 -3.83 8.98
CA TYR A 129 36.51 -3.63 10.43
C TYR A 129 36.51 -4.95 11.19
N ARG A 130 35.69 -5.93 10.81
CA ARG A 130 35.68 -7.26 11.45
C ARG A 130 36.99 -8.01 11.19
N ASN A 131 37.65 -7.78 10.06
CA ASN A 131 38.98 -8.31 9.75
C ASN A 131 40.14 -7.45 10.30
N ASN A 132 39.94 -6.83 11.46
CA ASN A 132 40.95 -6.06 12.19
C ASN A 132 41.54 -4.84 11.49
N ASN A 133 40.96 -4.34 10.39
CA ASN A 133 41.34 -3.03 9.87
C ASN A 133 40.86 -1.92 10.81
N ARG A 134 41.79 -1.09 11.30
CA ARG A 134 41.54 0.01 12.24
C ARG A 134 41.88 1.39 11.66
N ASP A 135 41.97 1.52 10.33
CA ASP A 135 42.23 2.80 9.68
C ASP A 135 41.04 3.76 9.87
N PHE A 136 41.15 4.62 10.88
CA PHE A 136 40.13 5.61 11.20
C PHE A 136 39.88 6.60 10.05
N LYS A 137 40.90 6.97 9.26
CA LYS A 137 40.74 7.91 8.15
C LYS A 137 39.91 7.29 7.02
N LEU A 138 40.13 6.01 6.73
CA LEU A 138 39.32 5.24 5.78
C LEU A 138 37.83 5.27 6.17
N TYR A 139 37.50 5.00 7.43
CA TYR A 139 36.11 4.98 7.88
C TYR A 139 35.47 6.37 7.92
N MET A 140 36.25 7.42 8.21
CA MET A 140 35.77 8.80 8.10
C MET A 140 35.37 9.14 6.67
N LYS A 141 36.20 8.78 5.68
CA LYS A 141 35.86 8.95 4.25
C LYS A 141 34.62 8.14 3.87
N SER A 142 34.57 6.88 4.31
CA SER A 142 33.47 5.97 3.95
C SER A 142 32.13 6.38 4.54
N LYS A 143 32.14 6.91 5.77
CA LYS A 143 30.94 7.49 6.40
C LYS A 143 30.27 8.52 5.49
N ASP A 144 31.05 9.37 4.84
CA ASP A 144 30.53 10.46 4.00
C ASP A 144 29.97 9.94 2.66
N THR A 145 30.38 8.73 2.22
CA THR A 145 29.96 8.14 0.95
C THR A 145 28.89 7.05 1.05
N ILE A 146 28.64 6.47 2.24
CA ILE A 146 27.65 5.39 2.40
C ILE A 146 26.24 5.84 1.99
N ASN A 147 25.83 7.03 2.42
CA ASN A 147 24.49 7.57 2.14
C ASN A 147 24.52 8.65 1.05
N ASN A 148 25.47 8.58 0.11
CA ASN A 148 25.49 9.49 -1.05
C ASN A 148 24.55 9.04 -2.18
N TYR A 149 23.95 7.85 -2.05
CA TYR A 149 22.98 7.27 -2.99
C TYR A 149 23.53 7.00 -4.40
N GLU A 150 24.86 6.97 -4.56
CA GLU A 150 25.50 6.57 -5.80
C GLU A 150 25.51 5.04 -5.92
N SER A 151 25.30 4.55 -7.15
CA SER A 151 25.43 3.15 -7.51
C SER A 151 26.84 2.61 -7.21
N VAL A 152 26.91 1.35 -6.81
CA VAL A 152 28.19 0.63 -6.65
C VAL A 152 28.47 -0.17 -7.92
N PRO A 153 29.62 0.00 -8.59
CA PRO A 153 29.98 -0.81 -9.75
C PRO A 153 29.90 -2.31 -9.47
N GLY A 154 29.30 -3.08 -10.38
CA GLY A 154 29.10 -4.52 -10.23
C GLY A 154 27.87 -4.94 -9.41
N TYR A 155 27.16 -3.99 -8.79
CA TYR A 155 25.93 -4.26 -8.05
C TYR A 155 24.73 -3.64 -8.77
N VAL A 156 23.65 -4.41 -8.88
CA VAL A 156 22.36 -3.97 -9.41
C VAL A 156 21.31 -4.20 -8.31
N ILE A 157 20.36 -3.26 -8.18
CA ILE A 157 19.23 -3.43 -7.25
C ILE A 157 18.36 -4.61 -7.76
N PRO A 158 18.15 -5.66 -6.97
CA PRO A 158 17.45 -6.89 -7.39
C PRO A 158 15.92 -6.72 -7.31
N TYR A 159 15.39 -5.91 -8.23
CA TYR A 159 13.95 -5.60 -8.32
C TYR A 159 13.06 -6.81 -8.56
N GLU A 160 13.59 -7.88 -9.14
CA GLU A 160 12.91 -9.15 -9.38
C GLU A 160 12.41 -9.84 -8.11
N ASN A 161 13.01 -9.52 -6.95
CA ASN A 161 12.60 -10.07 -5.66
C ASN A 161 11.41 -9.33 -5.03
N MET A 162 10.97 -8.21 -5.64
CA MET A 162 9.89 -7.38 -5.09
C MET A 162 8.59 -8.16 -4.99
N ASN A 163 8.01 -8.19 -3.79
CA ASN A 163 6.77 -8.90 -3.50
C ASN A 163 5.84 -8.09 -2.60
N THR A 164 4.62 -8.60 -2.40
CA THR A 164 3.56 -7.94 -1.63
C THR A 164 3.98 -7.67 -0.18
N SER A 165 4.75 -8.55 0.46
CA SER A 165 5.18 -8.37 1.85
C SER A 165 6.18 -7.24 1.99
N TRP A 166 7.15 -7.13 1.07
CA TRP A 166 8.05 -5.98 0.99
C TRP A 166 7.26 -4.69 0.74
N LEU A 167 6.32 -4.71 -0.20
CA LEU A 167 5.54 -3.53 -0.55
C LEU A 167 4.67 -3.04 0.63
N ILE A 168 4.09 -3.93 1.42
CA ILE A 168 3.31 -3.53 2.61
C ILE A 168 4.23 -2.85 3.63
N GLY A 169 5.41 -3.41 3.92
CA GLY A 169 6.39 -2.75 4.81
C GLY A 169 6.79 -1.37 4.30
N PHE A 170 7.02 -1.25 2.99
CA PHE A 170 7.36 0.02 2.37
C PHE A 170 6.20 1.03 2.39
N ILE A 171 4.95 0.60 2.19
CA ILE A 171 3.75 1.43 2.35
C ILE A 171 3.58 1.87 3.81
N GLU A 172 3.88 1.00 4.77
CA GLU A 172 3.81 1.35 6.19
C GLU A 172 4.81 2.44 6.58
N ALA A 173 5.95 2.54 5.90
CA ALA A 173 6.87 3.68 6.01
C ALA A 173 6.39 4.87 5.13
N GLU A 174 6.43 4.75 3.81
CA GLU A 174 6.35 5.85 2.83
C GLU A 174 4.93 6.11 2.27
N GLY A 175 4.01 5.19 2.50
CA GLY A 175 2.67 5.25 1.94
C GLY A 175 1.73 6.23 2.66
N SER A 176 0.70 6.68 1.96
CA SER A 176 -0.38 7.48 2.53
C SER A 176 -1.74 6.97 2.05
N LEU A 177 -2.58 6.59 3.01
CA LEU A 177 -3.97 6.19 2.79
C LEU A 177 -4.88 7.34 3.22
N ASN A 178 -5.71 7.85 2.32
CA ASN A 178 -6.57 8.99 2.63
C ASN A 178 -7.90 8.91 1.86
N PHE A 179 -8.81 9.79 2.24
CA PHE A 179 -10.02 10.02 1.47
C PHE A 179 -10.47 11.49 1.57
N TYR A 180 -11.21 11.93 0.57
CA TYR A 180 -11.71 13.28 0.41
C TYR A 180 -13.21 13.23 0.23
N MET A 181 -13.89 14.18 0.88
CA MET A 181 -15.31 14.39 0.76
C MET A 181 -15.53 15.83 0.34
N LYS A 182 -16.31 16.06 -0.71
CA LYS A 182 -16.67 17.41 -1.14
C LYS A 182 -18.17 17.48 -1.38
N PRO A 183 -18.89 18.41 -0.74
CA PRO A 183 -20.28 18.68 -1.07
C PRO A 183 -20.38 19.07 -2.55
N ASN A 184 -21.32 18.46 -3.25
CA ASN A 184 -21.61 18.82 -4.61
C ASN A 184 -22.47 20.08 -4.63
N LYS A 185 -21.97 21.16 -5.24
CA LYS A 185 -22.65 22.46 -5.27
C LYS A 185 -24.02 22.40 -5.96
N THR A 186 -24.26 21.41 -6.81
CA THR A 186 -25.44 21.39 -7.70
C THR A 186 -26.58 20.48 -7.24
N ASN A 187 -26.36 19.50 -6.36
CA ASN A 187 -27.40 18.49 -6.08
C ASN A 187 -27.31 17.84 -4.69
N SER A 188 -26.81 18.55 -3.67
CA SER A 188 -26.71 18.11 -2.25
C SER A 188 -26.04 16.75 -1.98
N THR A 189 -25.54 16.05 -3.00
CA THR A 189 -24.75 14.81 -2.87
C THR A 189 -23.33 15.10 -2.41
N ILE A 190 -22.64 14.08 -1.89
CA ILE A 190 -21.22 14.16 -1.53
C ILE A 190 -20.38 13.44 -2.58
N MET A 191 -19.44 14.15 -3.18
CA MET A 191 -18.41 13.54 -4.00
C MET A 191 -17.34 12.94 -3.09
N MET A 192 -17.08 11.65 -3.27
CA MET A 192 -16.07 10.89 -2.54
C MET A 192 -14.87 10.59 -3.44
N ARG A 193 -13.67 10.58 -2.85
CA ARG A 193 -12.46 10.02 -3.47
C ARG A 193 -11.58 9.40 -2.40
N ALA A 194 -11.24 8.13 -2.53
CA ALA A 194 -10.21 7.48 -1.74
C ALA A 194 -8.88 7.49 -2.50
N THR A 195 -7.76 7.52 -1.77
CA THR A 195 -6.42 7.56 -2.37
C THR A 195 -5.45 6.64 -1.64
N LEU A 196 -4.61 5.95 -2.39
CA LEU A 196 -3.33 5.41 -1.94
C LEU A 196 -2.23 6.17 -2.67
N SER A 197 -1.32 6.78 -1.91
CA SER A 197 -0.09 7.39 -2.42
C SER A 197 1.14 6.67 -1.91
N ILE A 198 2.18 6.56 -2.73
CA ILE A 198 3.52 6.12 -2.31
C ILE A 198 4.52 7.09 -2.90
N THR A 199 5.22 7.81 -2.02
CA THR A 199 6.12 8.89 -2.41
C THR A 199 7.57 8.43 -2.32
N GLN A 200 8.42 8.82 -3.27
CA GLN A 200 9.86 8.55 -3.18
C GLN A 200 10.69 9.56 -4.00
N ASP A 201 11.96 9.73 -3.65
CA ASP A 201 12.90 10.56 -4.43
C ASP A 201 13.17 9.98 -5.83
N LYS A 202 13.44 10.87 -6.81
CA LYS A 202 13.81 10.53 -8.20
C LYS A 202 14.86 9.45 -8.34
N ARG A 203 15.81 9.36 -7.40
CA ARG A 203 16.89 8.35 -7.40
C ARG A 203 16.35 6.92 -7.31
N SER A 204 15.18 6.74 -6.68
CA SER A 204 14.48 5.46 -6.59
C SER A 204 13.22 5.43 -7.48
N TYR A 205 13.20 6.20 -8.58
CA TYR A 205 12.10 6.14 -9.55
C TYR A 205 11.86 4.72 -10.06
N LYS A 206 12.93 3.96 -10.31
CA LYS A 206 12.83 2.58 -10.78
C LYS A 206 12.12 1.67 -9.75
N THR A 207 12.28 1.95 -8.46
CA THR A 207 11.53 1.27 -7.40
C THR A 207 10.03 1.54 -7.55
N LEU A 208 9.61 2.79 -7.79
CA LEU A 208 8.20 3.12 -8.02
C LEU A 208 7.64 2.44 -9.28
N GLU A 209 8.41 2.39 -10.37
CA GLU A 209 8.01 1.63 -11.57
C GLU A 209 7.77 0.14 -11.26
N THR A 210 8.69 -0.48 -10.52
CA THR A 210 8.57 -1.90 -10.14
C THR A 210 7.38 -2.13 -9.21
N ILE A 211 7.13 -1.23 -8.24
CA ILE A 211 5.95 -1.29 -7.38
C ILE A 211 4.68 -1.30 -8.22
N MET A 212 4.56 -0.41 -9.19
CA MET A 212 3.36 -0.34 -10.01
C MET A 212 3.23 -1.55 -10.95
N LYS A 213 4.33 -2.13 -11.44
CA LYS A 213 4.30 -3.42 -12.16
C LYS A 213 3.78 -4.54 -11.26
N LEU A 214 4.24 -4.63 -10.02
CA LEU A 214 3.76 -5.59 -9.02
C LEU A 214 2.25 -5.39 -8.78
N MET A 215 1.80 -4.16 -8.52
CA MET A 215 0.39 -3.86 -8.26
C MET A 215 -0.52 -4.19 -9.46
N ASN A 216 -0.03 -4.00 -10.69
CA ASN A 216 -0.76 -4.41 -11.91
C ASN A 216 -0.83 -5.93 -12.12
N SER A 217 0.09 -6.68 -11.52
CA SER A 217 0.05 -8.15 -11.59
C SER A 217 -0.96 -8.77 -10.63
N TRP A 218 -1.47 -7.98 -9.67
CA TRP A 218 -2.44 -8.45 -8.70
C TRP A 218 -3.78 -8.75 -9.35
N ALA A 219 -4.33 -9.93 -9.03
CA ALA A 219 -5.68 -10.31 -9.42
C ALA A 219 -6.73 -9.61 -8.55
N TYR A 220 -7.89 -9.36 -9.15
CA TYR A 220 -9.09 -9.01 -8.40
C TYR A 220 -9.60 -10.18 -7.54
N GLN A 221 -10.46 -9.91 -6.57
CA GLN A 221 -11.08 -10.95 -5.72
C GLN A 221 -11.84 -11.99 -6.56
N GLU A 222 -11.78 -13.26 -6.16
CA GLU A 222 -12.38 -14.39 -6.89
C GLU A 222 -13.88 -14.20 -7.14
N ASN A 223 -14.61 -13.71 -6.13
CA ASN A 223 -16.04 -13.45 -6.17
C ASN A 223 -16.43 -12.12 -6.87
N THR A 224 -15.48 -11.42 -7.49
CA THR A 224 -15.78 -10.18 -8.22
C THR A 224 -16.78 -10.46 -9.37
N PRO A 225 -17.89 -9.71 -9.49
CA PRO A 225 -18.86 -9.90 -10.55
C PRO A 225 -18.29 -9.72 -11.96
N LYS A 226 -18.79 -10.51 -12.93
CA LYS A 226 -18.32 -10.50 -14.32
C LYS A 226 -18.24 -9.10 -14.95
N PRO A 227 -19.24 -8.19 -14.81
CA PRO A 227 -19.12 -6.86 -15.40
C PRO A 227 -17.98 -6.03 -14.79
N ILE A 228 -17.68 -6.21 -13.50
CA ILE A 228 -16.57 -5.55 -12.82
C ILE A 228 -15.23 -6.14 -13.28
N LYS A 229 -15.13 -7.48 -13.39
CA LYS A 229 -13.93 -8.14 -13.94
C LYS A 229 -13.58 -7.61 -15.34
N LEU A 230 -14.56 -7.63 -16.24
CA LEU A 230 -14.40 -7.10 -17.60
C LEU A 230 -14.03 -5.61 -17.61
N PHE A 231 -14.61 -4.81 -16.71
CA PHE A 231 -14.22 -3.40 -16.58
C PHE A 231 -12.76 -3.25 -16.14
N LEU A 232 -12.33 -3.97 -15.09
CA LEU A 232 -10.97 -3.93 -14.55
C LEU A 232 -9.93 -4.40 -15.56
N ASP A 233 -10.23 -5.44 -16.34
CA ASP A 233 -9.36 -5.95 -17.41
C ASP A 233 -9.07 -4.88 -18.48
N MET A 234 -9.98 -3.91 -18.66
CA MET A 234 -9.81 -2.79 -19.58
C MET A 234 -9.05 -1.61 -18.97
N ILE A 235 -8.98 -1.48 -17.64
CA ILE A 235 -8.34 -0.35 -16.94
C ILE A 235 -7.10 -0.79 -16.15
N LYS A 236 -5.99 -1.04 -16.88
CA LYS A 236 -4.68 -1.27 -16.22
C LYS A 236 -4.09 0.04 -15.71
N MET A 237 -3.38 0.00 -14.58
CA MET A 237 -2.67 1.16 -14.02
C MET A 237 -1.43 1.40 -14.89
N ASN A 238 -1.49 2.29 -15.88
CA ASN A 238 -0.30 2.60 -16.68
C ASN A 238 0.50 3.74 -16.07
N ILE A 239 1.82 3.79 -16.34
CA ILE A 239 2.76 4.80 -15.81
C ILE A 239 2.23 6.23 -16.05
N GLU A 240 1.52 6.42 -17.16
CA GLU A 240 0.98 7.70 -17.62
C GLU A 240 -0.56 7.78 -17.56
N ASP A 241 -1.26 6.93 -16.79
CA ASP A 241 -2.73 6.95 -16.70
C ASP A 241 -3.27 7.76 -15.50
N SER A 242 -4.29 8.56 -15.79
CA SER A 242 -5.15 9.32 -14.87
C SER A 242 -5.85 8.49 -13.77
N LEU A 243 -5.97 7.17 -13.95
CA LEU A 243 -6.64 6.27 -13.00
C LEU A 243 -5.73 5.75 -11.88
N GLY A 244 -4.41 5.77 -12.13
CA GLY A 244 -3.35 5.33 -11.24
C GLY A 244 -2.04 5.37 -11.99
N GLY A 245 -1.17 6.33 -11.65
CA GLY A 245 0.07 6.60 -12.40
C GLY A 245 1.17 7.15 -11.50
N ILE A 246 2.34 7.37 -12.08
CA ILE A 246 3.48 7.98 -11.38
C ILE A 246 3.55 9.45 -11.77
N TYR A 247 3.40 10.32 -10.77
CA TYR A 247 3.37 11.77 -10.96
C TYR A 247 4.57 12.43 -10.27
N VAL A 248 5.16 13.43 -10.92
CA VAL A 248 6.11 14.31 -10.25
C VAL A 248 5.34 15.26 -9.35
N LYS A 249 5.69 15.34 -8.06
CA LYS A 249 5.18 16.41 -7.19
C LYS A 249 5.74 17.74 -7.68
N THR A 250 4.87 18.65 -8.07
CA THR A 250 5.21 19.90 -8.76
C THR A 250 6.37 20.64 -8.08
N LYS A 251 7.39 21.03 -8.84
CA LYS A 251 8.57 21.78 -8.36
C LYS A 251 9.44 21.04 -7.32
N THR A 252 9.43 19.70 -7.31
CA THR A 252 10.28 18.88 -6.43
C THR A 252 10.99 17.76 -7.21
N THR A 253 11.98 17.11 -6.60
CA THR A 253 12.62 15.88 -7.13
C THR A 253 11.89 14.61 -6.67
N VAL A 254 10.65 14.74 -6.22
CA VAL A 254 9.89 13.68 -5.56
C VAL A 254 8.80 13.18 -6.49
N TYR A 255 8.73 11.87 -6.65
CA TYR A 255 7.72 11.16 -7.43
C TYR A 255 6.69 10.53 -6.49
N ASP A 256 5.45 10.39 -6.97
CA ASP A 256 4.33 9.81 -6.25
C ASP A 256 3.61 8.81 -7.15
N ILE A 257 3.50 7.55 -6.72
CA ILE A 257 2.44 6.68 -7.21
C ILE A 257 1.16 7.21 -6.60
N HIS A 258 0.18 7.61 -7.41
CA HIS A 258 -1.10 8.12 -6.91
C HIS A 258 -2.27 7.35 -7.52
N ILE A 259 -2.97 6.57 -6.70
CA ILE A 259 -4.07 5.71 -7.12
C ILE A 259 -5.37 6.24 -6.55
N THR A 260 -6.34 6.52 -7.43
CA THR A 260 -7.63 7.13 -7.03
C THR A 260 -8.87 6.38 -7.51
N SER A 261 -8.70 5.42 -8.42
CA SER A 261 -9.80 4.58 -8.90
C SER A 261 -10.33 3.70 -7.76
N THR A 262 -11.56 3.97 -7.30
CA THR A 262 -12.20 3.19 -6.23
C THR A 262 -12.38 1.73 -6.61
N ASP A 263 -12.68 1.44 -7.88
CA ASP A 263 -12.79 0.07 -8.38
C ASP A 263 -11.45 -0.68 -8.24
N ILE A 264 -10.33 -0.07 -8.63
CA ILE A 264 -9.00 -0.69 -8.47
C ILE A 264 -8.62 -0.81 -6.99
N LEU A 265 -8.82 0.26 -6.21
CA LEU A 265 -8.47 0.28 -4.80
C LEU A 265 -9.22 -0.81 -4.02
N TYR A 266 -10.50 -1.02 -4.30
CA TYR A 266 -11.32 -1.99 -3.57
C TYR A 266 -11.13 -3.42 -4.08
N HIS A 267 -11.15 -3.65 -5.39
CA HIS A 267 -11.15 -5.02 -5.93
C HIS A 267 -9.75 -5.62 -6.09
N ILE A 268 -8.71 -4.80 -6.24
CA ILE A 268 -7.33 -5.27 -6.53
C ILE A 268 -6.39 -4.95 -5.37
N VAL A 269 -6.34 -3.70 -4.92
CA VAL A 269 -5.34 -3.25 -3.92
C VAL A 269 -5.69 -3.72 -2.51
N LEU A 270 -6.92 -3.45 -2.06
CA LEU A 270 -7.36 -3.76 -0.70
C LEU A 270 -7.16 -5.25 -0.31
N PRO A 271 -7.52 -6.25 -1.14
CA PRO A 271 -7.32 -7.66 -0.79
C PRO A 271 -5.84 -8.01 -0.54
N GLN A 272 -4.94 -7.42 -1.33
CA GLN A 272 -3.50 -7.67 -1.24
C GLN A 272 -2.92 -7.01 0.01
N LEU A 273 -3.35 -5.79 0.32
CA LEU A 273 -2.97 -5.11 1.57
C LEU A 273 -3.55 -5.77 2.82
N LYS A 274 -4.65 -6.54 2.71
CA LYS A 274 -5.22 -7.36 3.79
C LYS A 274 -4.55 -8.74 3.94
N SER A 275 -3.63 -9.11 3.05
CA SER A 275 -3.03 -10.46 3.03
C SER A 275 -2.10 -10.75 4.21
N GLN A 276 -1.73 -9.72 4.98
CA GLN A 276 -0.92 -9.83 6.20
C GLN A 276 -1.23 -8.69 7.18
N PRO A 277 -0.88 -8.84 8.47
CA PRO A 277 -1.04 -7.78 9.47
C PRO A 277 -0.20 -6.54 9.15
N TRP A 278 -0.73 -5.38 9.54
CA TRP A 278 0.00 -4.12 9.54
C TRP A 278 0.65 -3.93 10.92
N LEU A 279 1.93 -3.59 10.94
CA LEU A 279 2.73 -3.61 12.18
C LEU A 279 3.08 -2.21 12.71
N THR A 280 2.63 -1.17 12.02
CA THR A 280 2.74 0.23 12.44
C THR A 280 1.37 0.78 12.84
N ARG A 281 1.39 1.96 13.44
CA ARG A 281 0.20 2.80 13.65
C ARG A 281 -0.64 3.06 12.38
N LYS A 282 -0.05 2.90 11.18
CA LYS A 282 -0.76 3.12 9.90
C LYS A 282 -1.88 2.09 9.70
N MET A 283 -1.88 0.99 10.47
CA MET A 283 -3.01 0.07 10.59
C MET A 283 -4.34 0.79 10.83
N LEU A 284 -4.39 1.81 11.70
CA LEU A 284 -5.63 2.55 11.95
C LEU A 284 -6.11 3.30 10.70
N ALA A 285 -5.19 3.93 9.97
CA ALA A 285 -5.52 4.60 8.72
C ALA A 285 -6.00 3.60 7.66
N PHE A 286 -5.40 2.41 7.61
CA PHE A 286 -5.81 1.32 6.73
C PHE A 286 -7.21 0.79 7.04
N GLN A 287 -7.53 0.54 8.31
CA GLN A 287 -8.87 0.12 8.74
C GLN A 287 -9.93 1.17 8.39
N ILE A 288 -9.66 2.45 8.67
CA ILE A 288 -10.55 3.55 8.27
C ILE A 288 -10.75 3.56 6.75
N TRP A 289 -9.66 3.41 6.00
CA TRP A 289 -9.69 3.45 4.54
C TRP A 289 -10.47 2.28 3.93
N GLU A 290 -10.35 1.07 4.49
CA GLU A 290 -11.17 -0.10 4.13
C GLU A 290 -12.67 0.17 4.34
N ILE A 291 -13.05 0.71 5.50
CA ILE A 291 -14.43 1.07 5.82
C ILE A 291 -14.95 2.10 4.80
N VAL A 292 -14.16 3.12 4.50
CA VAL A 292 -14.51 4.17 3.53
C VAL A 292 -14.71 3.58 2.13
N LEU A 293 -13.82 2.71 1.65
CA LEU A 293 -13.97 2.07 0.34
C LEU A 293 -15.26 1.24 0.26
N THR A 294 -15.57 0.50 1.33
CA THR A 294 -16.80 -0.29 1.42
C THR A 294 -18.05 0.60 1.36
N ILE A 295 -18.06 1.71 2.10
CA ILE A 295 -19.13 2.72 2.04
C ILE A 295 -19.26 3.32 0.63
N MET A 296 -18.14 3.54 -0.08
CA MET A 296 -18.13 4.07 -1.44
C MET A 296 -18.73 3.07 -2.43
N ILE A 297 -18.25 1.82 -2.45
CA ILE A 297 -18.70 0.75 -3.35
C ILE A 297 -20.19 0.44 -3.19
N ARG A 298 -20.71 0.54 -1.96
CA ARG A 298 -22.14 0.33 -1.66
C ARG A 298 -23.01 1.56 -1.86
N GLY A 299 -22.42 2.72 -2.14
CA GLY A 299 -23.14 3.98 -2.28
C GLY A 299 -23.67 4.56 -0.97
N LEU A 300 -23.24 4.04 0.19
CA LEU A 300 -23.78 4.42 1.51
C LEU A 300 -23.36 5.84 1.95
N HIS A 301 -22.43 6.47 1.24
CA HIS A 301 -22.11 7.89 1.42
C HIS A 301 -23.26 8.84 1.01
N HIS A 302 -24.35 8.32 0.44
CA HIS A 302 -25.59 9.05 0.18
C HIS A 302 -26.59 8.99 1.35
N THR A 303 -26.34 8.21 2.41
CA THR A 303 -27.22 8.14 3.58
C THR A 303 -26.75 9.09 4.70
N PRO A 304 -27.66 9.66 5.51
CA PRO A 304 -27.29 10.51 6.64
C PRO A 304 -26.32 9.83 7.63
N GLU A 305 -26.54 8.56 7.93
CA GLU A 305 -25.72 7.75 8.84
C GLU A 305 -24.34 7.49 8.25
N GLY A 306 -24.27 7.17 6.96
CA GLY A 306 -23.01 6.99 6.25
C GLY A 306 -22.19 8.29 6.25
N VAL A 307 -22.82 9.43 5.98
CA VAL A 307 -22.16 10.75 6.05
C VAL A 307 -21.68 11.05 7.48
N LYS A 308 -22.50 10.81 8.50
CA LYS A 308 -22.13 11.02 9.91
C LYS A 308 -20.90 10.20 10.29
N LEU A 309 -20.85 8.93 9.90
CA LEU A 309 -19.70 8.06 10.11
C LEU A 309 -18.47 8.58 9.37
N LEU A 310 -18.59 8.90 8.08
CA LEU A 310 -17.46 9.39 7.28
C LEU A 310 -16.86 10.71 7.83
N VAL A 311 -17.69 11.62 8.35
CA VAL A 311 -17.22 12.85 9.02
C VAL A 311 -16.40 12.53 10.26
N LEU A 312 -16.85 11.57 11.08
CA LEU A 312 -16.09 11.11 12.24
C LEU A 312 -14.77 10.47 11.81
N LEU A 313 -14.79 9.55 10.84
CA LEU A 313 -13.58 8.89 10.34
C LEU A 313 -12.58 9.90 9.76
N LYS A 314 -13.05 10.94 9.04
CA LYS A 314 -12.18 11.93 8.41
C LYS A 314 -11.40 12.77 9.43
N LYS A 315 -12.00 13.04 10.59
CA LYS A 315 -11.33 13.77 11.69
C LYS A 315 -10.15 12.99 12.28
N ASN A 316 -10.19 11.66 12.17
CA ASN A 316 -9.29 10.76 12.89
C ASN A 316 -8.24 10.07 12.01
N ILE A 317 -8.44 9.96 10.69
CA ILE A 317 -7.45 9.37 9.76
C ILE A 317 -6.14 10.18 9.74
N ASN A 318 -4.99 9.49 9.73
CA ASN A 318 -3.63 10.07 9.68
C ASN A 318 -3.32 11.11 10.77
N LYS A 319 -3.95 11.01 11.95
CA LYS A 319 -3.65 11.89 13.09
C LYS A 319 -2.60 11.27 13.99
N TYR A 320 -1.50 12.00 14.21
CA TYR A 320 -0.45 11.61 15.13
C TYR A 320 -1.01 11.56 16.57
N ASN A 321 -1.48 12.70 17.10
CA ASN A 321 -1.91 12.87 18.50
C ASN A 321 -3.22 12.15 18.91
N ASN A 322 -3.72 11.19 18.12
CA ASN A 322 -4.98 10.50 18.37
C ASN A 322 -4.80 8.99 18.57
N THR A 323 -3.74 8.61 19.28
CA THR A 323 -3.36 7.22 19.59
C THR A 323 -4.41 6.44 20.39
N HIS A 324 -5.47 7.10 20.86
CA HIS A 324 -6.57 6.50 21.61
C HIS A 324 -7.90 6.51 20.84
N PHE A 325 -7.88 6.77 19.53
CA PHE A 325 -9.12 6.70 18.75
C PHE A 325 -9.62 5.26 18.71
N ILE A 326 -10.74 5.03 19.39
CA ILE A 326 -11.46 3.76 19.36
C ILE A 326 -12.41 3.79 18.16
N MET A 327 -12.36 2.73 17.35
CA MET A 327 -13.29 2.57 16.23
C MET A 327 -14.75 2.59 16.74
N PRO A 328 -15.64 3.41 16.15
CA PRO A 328 -17.04 3.50 16.57
C PRO A 328 -17.82 2.30 16.01
N MET A 329 -17.59 1.11 16.58
CA MET A 329 -18.10 -0.16 16.04
C MET A 329 -19.62 -0.17 15.85
N ASP A 330 -20.40 0.41 16.77
CA ASP A 330 -21.86 0.49 16.64
C ASP A 330 -22.29 1.29 15.40
N MET A 331 -21.64 2.43 15.14
CA MET A 331 -21.91 3.22 13.94
C MET A 331 -21.47 2.50 12.66
N ILE A 332 -20.32 1.81 12.73
CA ILE A 332 -19.81 1.02 11.61
C ILE A 332 -20.80 -0.09 11.27
N SER A 333 -21.19 -0.92 12.23
CA SER A 333 -22.15 -2.00 12.04
C SER A 333 -23.48 -1.48 11.51
N SER A 334 -24.04 -0.42 12.13
CA SER A 334 -25.29 0.20 11.68
C SER A 334 -25.24 0.65 10.22
N VAL A 335 -24.13 1.23 9.75
CA VAL A 335 -23.96 1.60 8.35
C VAL A 335 -23.74 0.37 7.46
N MET A 336 -22.96 -0.61 7.91
CA MET A 336 -22.67 -1.82 7.14
C MET A 336 -23.86 -2.76 6.99
N ASP A 337 -24.88 -2.66 7.85
CA ASP A 337 -26.10 -3.47 7.73
C ASP A 337 -27.12 -2.86 6.76
N MET A 338 -26.91 -1.62 6.29
CA MET A 338 -27.82 -0.94 5.36
C MET A 338 -27.84 -1.59 3.98
N LYS A 339 -29.01 -1.66 3.34
CA LYS A 339 -29.10 -2.13 1.94
C LYS A 339 -28.22 -1.24 1.03
N PRO A 340 -27.37 -1.82 0.17
CA PRO A 340 -26.60 -1.04 -0.80
C PRO A 340 -27.50 -0.18 -1.69
N ILE A 341 -27.09 1.06 -1.93
CA ILE A 341 -27.73 1.98 -2.88
C ILE A 341 -27.26 1.66 -4.30
N TYR A 342 -25.97 1.33 -4.43
CA TYR A 342 -25.34 0.98 -5.70
C TYR A 342 -25.54 -0.51 -6.03
N ASN A 343 -25.70 -0.82 -7.32
CA ASN A 343 -25.74 -2.21 -7.77
C ASN A 343 -24.33 -2.80 -7.67
N GLN A 344 -24.17 -3.81 -6.82
CA GLN A 344 -22.89 -4.45 -6.53
C GLN A 344 -22.30 -5.25 -7.71
N ASN A 345 -23.07 -5.50 -8.77
CA ASN A 345 -22.60 -6.11 -10.01
C ASN A 345 -22.02 -5.11 -11.01
N VAL A 346 -22.09 -3.82 -10.71
CA VAL A 346 -21.69 -2.72 -11.61
C VAL A 346 -20.49 -1.97 -11.02
N PRO A 347 -19.49 -1.56 -11.82
CA PRO A 347 -18.37 -0.75 -11.34
C PRO A 347 -18.81 0.51 -10.58
N TYR A 348 -18.06 0.89 -9.54
CA TYR A 348 -18.31 2.10 -8.74
C TYR A 348 -18.42 3.33 -9.62
N ILE A 349 -17.49 3.54 -10.55
CA ILE A 349 -17.50 4.74 -11.39
C ILE A 349 -18.79 4.84 -12.23
N ILE A 350 -19.31 3.71 -12.71
CA ILE A 350 -20.56 3.64 -13.47
C ILE A 350 -21.76 3.87 -12.54
N ASN A 351 -21.79 3.24 -11.37
CA ASN A 351 -22.81 3.48 -10.35
C ASN A 351 -22.90 4.95 -9.94
N ALA A 352 -21.76 5.60 -9.68
CA ALA A 352 -21.69 7.00 -9.29
C ALA A 352 -22.23 7.94 -10.38
N MET A 353 -21.91 7.66 -11.66
CA MET A 353 -22.48 8.41 -12.79
C MET A 353 -23.98 8.13 -12.98
N ALA A 354 -24.40 6.87 -12.90
CA ALA A 354 -25.80 6.48 -13.05
C ALA A 354 -26.68 7.05 -11.94
N TYR A 355 -26.18 7.16 -10.71
CA TYR A 355 -26.90 7.81 -9.61
C TYR A 355 -27.24 9.27 -9.94
N LYS A 356 -26.35 9.97 -10.65
CA LYS A 356 -26.57 11.37 -11.07
C LYS A 356 -27.42 11.49 -12.34
N TYR A 357 -27.21 10.60 -13.32
CA TYR A 357 -27.75 10.74 -14.68
C TYR A 357 -28.79 9.67 -15.06
N LYS A 358 -29.21 8.83 -14.10
CA LYS A 358 -30.10 7.65 -14.22
C LYS A 358 -29.57 6.50 -15.08
N ARG A 359 -28.61 6.76 -15.97
CA ARG A 359 -27.94 5.78 -16.82
C ARG A 359 -26.48 6.16 -17.01
N ALA A 360 -25.59 5.16 -17.07
CA ALA A 360 -24.17 5.34 -17.35
C ALA A 360 -23.53 4.04 -17.88
N GLY A 361 -22.27 4.13 -18.27
CA GLY A 361 -21.51 3.00 -18.77
C GLY A 361 -21.93 2.53 -20.17
N VAL A 362 -21.09 1.70 -20.77
CA VAL A 362 -21.37 0.99 -22.03
C VAL A 362 -21.01 -0.47 -21.83
N PHE A 363 -22.03 -1.33 -21.80
CA PHE A 363 -21.92 -2.77 -21.67
C PHE A 363 -22.09 -3.38 -23.05
N VAL A 364 -21.12 -4.18 -23.47
CA VAL A 364 -21.05 -4.74 -24.81
C VAL A 364 -21.35 -6.22 -24.76
N PHE A 365 -22.31 -6.63 -25.59
CA PHE A 365 -22.76 -8.00 -25.73
C PHE A 365 -22.42 -8.53 -27.12
N ASP A 366 -21.98 -9.78 -27.22
CA ASP A 366 -21.82 -10.46 -28.51
C ASP A 366 -23.18 -10.85 -29.12
N LYS A 367 -23.16 -11.58 -30.24
CA LYS A 367 -24.36 -12.03 -30.96
C LYS A 367 -25.23 -12.98 -30.16
N ASP A 368 -24.63 -13.71 -29.23
CA ASP A 368 -25.30 -14.68 -28.35
C ASP A 368 -25.75 -14.02 -27.04
N MET A 369 -25.68 -12.69 -26.95
CA MET A 369 -26.03 -11.90 -25.78
C MET A 369 -25.18 -12.21 -24.54
N ASN A 370 -23.93 -12.66 -24.73
CA ASN A 370 -22.96 -12.75 -23.64
C ASN A 370 -22.29 -11.39 -23.44
N LEU A 371 -22.21 -10.93 -22.18
CA LEU A 371 -21.43 -9.74 -21.84
C LEU A 371 -19.93 -10.02 -22.08
N VAL A 372 -19.29 -9.20 -22.90
CA VAL A 372 -17.88 -9.36 -23.31
C VAL A 372 -16.99 -8.16 -22.99
N MET A 373 -17.53 -6.94 -22.88
CA MET A 373 -16.76 -5.75 -22.50
C MET A 373 -17.59 -4.76 -21.69
N VAL A 374 -16.93 -3.95 -20.85
CA VAL A 374 -17.55 -2.88 -20.07
C VAL A 374 -16.68 -1.63 -20.10
N PHE A 375 -17.24 -0.51 -20.56
CA PHE A 375 -16.58 0.80 -20.54
C PHE A 375 -17.29 1.73 -19.55
N SER A 376 -16.53 2.63 -18.89
CA SER A 376 -17.12 3.63 -18.00
C SER A 376 -17.99 4.67 -18.72
N GLY A 377 -17.83 4.84 -20.04
CA GLY A 377 -18.71 5.69 -20.82
C GLY A 377 -18.43 5.75 -22.33
N ILE A 378 -19.28 6.48 -23.02
CA ILE A 378 -19.35 6.59 -24.49
C ILE A 378 -18.02 7.00 -25.13
N THR A 379 -17.29 7.94 -24.53
CA THR A 379 -16.02 8.43 -25.10
C THR A 379 -14.96 7.32 -25.20
N ILE A 380 -14.88 6.44 -24.21
CA ILE A 380 -13.87 5.36 -24.20
C ILE A 380 -14.30 4.26 -25.17
N ALA A 381 -15.57 3.87 -25.17
CA ALA A 381 -16.11 2.91 -26.12
C ALA A 381 -15.94 3.37 -27.58
N SER A 382 -16.22 4.65 -27.86
CA SER A 382 -16.02 5.28 -29.17
C SER A 382 -14.58 5.17 -29.67
N ARG A 383 -13.59 5.43 -28.80
CA ARG A 383 -12.17 5.26 -29.14
C ARG A 383 -11.81 3.81 -29.41
N TYR A 384 -12.28 2.88 -28.58
CA TYR A 384 -12.00 1.45 -28.73
C TYR A 384 -12.54 0.90 -30.07
N PHE A 385 -13.81 1.20 -30.39
CA PHE A 385 -14.43 0.73 -31.63
C PHE A 385 -14.06 1.57 -32.87
N LYS A 386 -13.32 2.67 -32.70
CA LYS A 386 -13.02 3.65 -33.76
C LYS A 386 -14.28 4.16 -34.47
N LEU A 387 -15.32 4.45 -33.68
CA LEU A 387 -16.60 4.97 -34.14
C LEU A 387 -16.88 6.34 -33.51
N ASP A 388 -17.62 7.21 -34.20
CA ASP A 388 -18.09 8.45 -33.58
C ASP A 388 -18.96 8.18 -32.35
N LYS A 389 -18.88 9.08 -31.37
CA LYS A 389 -19.73 9.04 -30.17
C LYS A 389 -21.22 8.97 -30.51
N TYR A 390 -21.63 9.59 -31.62
CA TYR A 390 -23.01 9.54 -32.12
C TYR A 390 -23.47 8.09 -32.39
N HIS A 391 -22.62 7.27 -33.03
CA HIS A 391 -22.95 5.87 -33.33
C HIS A 391 -23.11 5.04 -32.05
N ILE A 392 -22.23 5.24 -31.06
CA ILE A 392 -22.34 4.59 -29.75
C ILE A 392 -23.63 5.02 -29.05
N CYS A 393 -23.96 6.32 -29.06
CA CYS A 393 -25.21 6.84 -28.49
C CYS A 393 -26.45 6.27 -29.18
N LYS A 394 -26.42 6.14 -30.52
CA LYS A 394 -27.52 5.56 -31.29
C LYS A 394 -27.74 4.09 -30.92
N ALA A 395 -26.66 3.32 -30.83
CA ALA A 395 -26.68 1.92 -30.39
C ALA A 395 -27.22 1.72 -28.97
N LEU A 396 -26.91 2.64 -28.05
CA LEU A 396 -27.44 2.59 -26.68
C LEU A 396 -28.93 2.92 -26.61
N LYS A 397 -29.46 3.71 -27.56
CA LYS A 397 -30.89 4.08 -27.62
C LYS A 397 -31.74 3.01 -28.29
N ASP A 398 -31.18 2.29 -29.24
CA ASP A 398 -31.85 1.22 -29.98
C ASP A 398 -31.22 -0.14 -29.62
N PRO A 399 -31.85 -0.91 -28.72
CA PRO A 399 -31.32 -2.19 -28.27
C PRO A 399 -31.08 -3.23 -29.38
N SER A 400 -31.72 -3.06 -30.54
CA SER A 400 -31.57 -3.94 -31.71
C SER A 400 -30.41 -3.55 -32.62
N HIS A 401 -29.89 -2.32 -32.47
CA HIS A 401 -28.84 -1.80 -33.33
C HIS A 401 -27.49 -2.41 -32.99
N MET A 402 -26.89 -3.09 -33.97
CA MET A 402 -25.55 -3.66 -33.84
C MET A 402 -24.48 -2.69 -34.29
N ILE A 403 -23.44 -2.53 -33.47
CA ILE A 403 -22.20 -1.88 -33.91
C ILE A 403 -21.26 -2.90 -34.55
N ASN A 404 -20.57 -2.49 -35.62
CA ASN A 404 -19.63 -3.31 -36.40
C ASN A 404 -20.19 -4.68 -36.83
N LYS A 405 -21.52 -4.83 -36.93
CA LYS A 405 -22.23 -6.09 -37.22
C LYS A 405 -21.87 -7.24 -36.26
N MET A 406 -21.35 -6.93 -35.07
CA MET A 406 -20.85 -7.91 -34.11
C MET A 406 -21.42 -7.74 -32.70
N TYR A 407 -21.72 -6.51 -32.28
CA TYR A 407 -22.02 -6.25 -30.88
C TYR A 407 -23.29 -5.45 -30.66
N TYR A 408 -23.99 -5.77 -29.58
CA TYR A 408 -25.09 -5.00 -29.03
C TYR A 408 -24.60 -4.18 -27.84
N LEU A 409 -25.10 -2.95 -27.71
CA LEU A 409 -24.77 -2.08 -26.59
C LEU A 409 -25.96 -1.95 -25.62
N ARG A 410 -25.65 -1.89 -24.33
CA ARG A 410 -26.58 -1.58 -23.24
C ARG A 410 -25.92 -0.61 -22.27
N ASP A 411 -26.72 0.14 -21.52
CA ASP A 411 -26.23 0.95 -20.39
C ASP A 411 -26.63 0.33 -19.04
N SER A 412 -26.19 0.96 -17.95
CA SER A 412 -26.42 0.49 -16.57
C SER A 412 -27.89 0.31 -16.19
N SER A 413 -28.86 0.94 -16.88
CA SER A 413 -30.28 0.78 -16.54
C SER A 413 -30.78 -0.65 -16.75
N ASN A 414 -30.09 -1.43 -17.59
CA ASN A 414 -30.41 -2.83 -17.85
C ASN A 414 -30.02 -3.76 -16.69
N PHE A 415 -29.23 -3.26 -15.74
CA PHE A 415 -28.86 -3.96 -14.52
C PHE A 415 -29.74 -3.50 -13.35
N SER A 416 -31.00 -3.14 -13.58
CA SER A 416 -31.88 -2.67 -12.50
C SER A 416 -31.89 -3.67 -11.33
N ASN A 417 -31.92 -3.18 -10.08
CA ASN A 417 -32.01 -3.97 -8.85
C ASN A 417 -33.31 -4.80 -8.73
N ASN A 418 -34.05 -5.00 -9.83
CA ASN A 418 -35.28 -5.77 -9.91
C ASN A 418 -34.97 -7.25 -10.20
N ASN A 419 -34.34 -7.92 -9.24
CA ASN A 419 -34.99 -9.13 -8.73
C ASN A 419 -35.84 -8.60 -7.57
N LYS A 420 -37.10 -8.27 -7.89
CA LYS A 420 -38.12 -7.89 -6.90
C LYS A 420 -38.31 -9.01 -5.89
#